data_AF-A0A8J7RHS4-F1
#
_entry.id   AF-A0A8J7RHS4-F1
#
_cell.length_a   1.000
_cell.length_b   1.000
_cell.length_c   1.000
_cell.angle_alpha   90.00
_cell.angle_beta   90.00
_cell.angle_gamma   90.00
#
_symmetry.space_group_name_H-M   'P 1'
#
loop_
_entity.id
_entity.type
_entity.pdbx_description
1 polymer ?
#
loop_
_entity_poly.entity_id
_entity_poly.type
_entity_poly.pdbx_seq_one_letter_code
_entity_poly.pdbx_strand_id
1 'polypeptide(L)'
;MELLAIVAIACCLLGGIGTIVHTDNINKIIMFALLETGLIGLIVSFRYLDVAIVSSLLEPIGTVILLLGIVKYEYILKNKKVYSKEIPVLTK
;
A
#
# COMPACT_ATOMS: atom_id res chain seq x y z
N MET A 1 1.62 8.37 26.56
CA MET A 1 0.54 7.63 25.86
C MET A 1 -0.20 8.58 24.92
N GLU A 2 -0.65 9.74 25.40
CA GLU A 2 -1.31 10.77 24.58
C GLU A 2 -0.51 11.17 23.32
N LEU A 3 0.79 11.45 23.45
CA LEU A 3 1.62 11.84 22.31
C LEU A 3 1.71 10.75 21.24
N LEU A 4 1.82 9.48 21.65
CA LEU A 4 1.89 8.34 20.72
C LEU A 4 0.58 8.21 19.93
N ALA A 5 -0.56 8.31 20.62
CA ALA A 5 -1.87 8.26 19.99
C ALA A 5 -2.06 9.41 18.99
N ILE A 6 -1.65 10.64 19.35
CA ILE A 6 -1.75 11.81 18.45
C ILE A 6 -0.91 11.61 17.19
N VAL A 7 0.34 11.16 17.34
CA VAL A 7 1.24 10.88 16.20
C VAL A 7 0.67 9.75 15.33
N ALA A 8 0.14 8.70 15.96
CA ALA A 8 -0.46 7.56 15.26
C ALA A 8 -1.70 7.98 14.44
N ILE A 9 -2.57 8.83 15.02
CA ILE A 9 -3.72 9.41 14.32
C ILE A 9 -3.26 10.26 13.14
N ALA A 10 -2.23 11.11 13.34
CA ALA A 10 -1.67 11.93 12.27
C ALA A 10 -1.13 11.05 11.12
N CYS A 11 -0.42 9.96 11.43
CA CYS A 11 0.03 8.99 10.43
C CYS A 11 -1.13 8.31 9.70
N CYS A 12 -2.20 7.89 10.39
CA CYS A 12 -3.38 7.32 9.75
C CYS A 12 -4.06 8.30 8.79
N LEU A 13 -4.19 9.57 9.20
CA LEU A 13 -4.80 10.61 8.37
C LEU A 13 -3.94 10.91 7.14
N LEU A 14 -2.63 11.11 7.31
CA LEU A 14 -1.70 11.38 6.21
C LEU A 14 -1.57 10.19 5.27
N GLY A 15 -1.47 8.97 5.81
CA GLY A 15 -1.44 7.74 5.04
C GLY A 15 -2.73 7.53 4.26
N GLY A 16 -3.89 7.76 4.89
CA GLY A 16 -5.19 7.62 4.23
C GLY A 16 -5.38 8.63 3.09
N ILE A 17 -5.09 9.91 3.34
CA ILE A 17 -5.13 10.95 2.32
C ILE A 17 -4.12 10.63 1.21
N GLY A 18 -2.90 10.26 1.57
CA GLY A 18 -1.84 9.90 0.63
C GLY A 18 -2.23 8.73 -0.27
N THR A 19 -2.92 7.72 0.27
CA THR A 19 -3.38 6.54 -0.48
C THR A 19 -4.46 6.91 -1.51
N ILE A 20 -5.28 7.92 -1.24
CA ILE A 20 -6.32 8.36 -2.18
C ILE A 20 -5.73 9.29 -3.25
N VAL A 21 -4.88 10.22 -2.86
CA VAL A 21 -4.39 11.32 -3.72
C VAL A 21 -3.35 10.87 -4.74
N HIS A 22 -2.47 9.92 -4.40
CA HIS A 22 -1.40 9.53 -5.33
C HIS A 22 -1.93 8.79 -6.55
N THR A 23 -1.45 9.19 -7.73
CA THR A 23 -1.74 8.56 -9.03
C THR A 23 -0.86 7.34 -9.28
N ASP A 24 0.39 7.37 -8.83
CA ASP A 24 1.32 6.25 -8.98
C ASP A 24 0.99 5.12 -8.00
N ASN A 25 0.87 3.90 -8.53
CA ASN A 25 0.46 2.76 -7.72
C ASN A 25 1.49 2.39 -6.64
N ILE A 26 2.79 2.57 -6.91
CA ILE A 26 3.86 2.33 -5.92
C ILE A 26 3.74 3.34 -4.77
N ASN A 27 3.59 4.62 -5.08
CA ASN A 27 3.43 5.67 -4.06
C ASN A 27 2.16 5.43 -3.23
N LYS A 28 1.10 4.92 -3.86
CA LYS A 28 -0.13 4.53 -3.18
C LYS A 28 0.09 3.40 -2.17
N ILE A 29 0.88 2.38 -2.51
CA ILE A 29 1.23 1.29 -1.58
C ILE A 29 2.10 1.79 -0.42
N ILE A 30 3.04 2.70 -0.67
CA ILE A 30 3.86 3.30 0.39
C ILE A 30 2.99 4.09 1.38
N MET A 31 2.04 4.88 0.88
CA MET A 31 1.09 5.61 1.72
C MET A 31 0.13 4.70 2.48
N PHE A 32 -0.22 3.56 1.89
CA PHE A 32 -1.00 2.52 2.55
C PHE A 32 -0.22 1.87 3.70
N ALA A 33 1.07 1.57 3.51
CA ALA A 33 1.93 1.08 4.59
C ALA A 33 2.01 2.10 5.74
N LEU A 34 2.17 3.40 5.43
CA LEU A 34 2.15 4.46 6.45
C LEU A 34 0.85 4.47 7.28
N LEU A 35 -0.30 4.20 6.64
CA LEU A 35 -1.58 4.08 7.31
C LEU A 35 -1.61 2.87 8.26
N GLU A 36 -1.13 1.70 7.81
CA GLU A 36 -1.05 0.48 8.63
C GLU A 36 -0.11 0.68 9.83
N THR A 37 1.07 1.28 9.63
CA THR A 37 1.98 1.61 10.73
C THR A 37 1.32 2.56 11.74
N GLY A 38 0.55 3.55 11.27
CA GLY A 38 -0.25 4.44 12.13
C GLY A 38 -1.29 3.65 12.94
N LEU A 39 -1.95 2.68 12.34
CA LEU A 39 -2.91 1.81 13.01
C LEU A 39 -2.23 0.94 14.07
N ILE A 40 -1.05 0.40 13.78
CA ILE A 40 -0.23 -0.33 14.76
C ILE A 40 0.14 0.57 15.95
N GLY A 41 0.51 1.83 15.69
CA GLY A 41 0.77 2.82 16.74
C GLY A 41 -0.44 3.10 17.64
N LEU A 42 -1.66 3.08 17.08
CA LEU A 42 -2.91 3.16 17.85
C LEU A 42 -3.11 1.90 18.71
N ILE A 43 -2.91 0.71 18.16
CA ILE A 43 -3.03 -0.56 18.88
C ILE A 43 -2.08 -0.59 20.10
N VAL A 44 -0.84 -0.13 19.92
CA VAL A 44 0.14 0.02 21.01
C VAL A 44 -0.36 1.00 22.07
N SER A 45 -0.97 2.12 21.66
CA SER A 45 -1.51 3.13 22.59
C SER A 45 -2.64 2.57 23.47
N PHE A 46 -3.42 1.61 22.98
CA PHE A 46 -4.47 0.92 23.74
C PHE A 46 -3.98 -0.30 24.52
N ARG A 47 -2.65 -0.54 24.60
CA ARG A 47 -2.03 -1.65 25.32
C ARG A 47 -2.35 -3.06 24.80
N TYR A 48 -2.75 -3.18 23.53
CA TYR A 48 -2.92 -4.48 22.87
C TYR A 48 -1.61 -4.95 22.24
N LEU A 49 -0.62 -5.24 23.08
CA LEU A 49 0.75 -5.46 22.63
C LEU A 49 0.91 -6.72 21.76
N ASP A 50 0.21 -7.79 22.09
CA ASP A 50 0.27 -9.05 21.33
C ASP A 50 -0.21 -8.84 19.88
N VAL A 51 -1.28 -8.07 19.70
CA VAL A 51 -1.81 -7.70 18.39
C VAL A 51 -0.81 -6.82 17.64
N ALA A 52 -0.22 -5.83 18.32
CA ALA A 52 0.77 -4.94 17.71
C ALA A 52 2.01 -5.70 17.20
N ILE A 53 2.51 -6.66 17.99
CA ILE A 53 3.67 -7.48 17.60
C ILE A 53 3.33 -8.27 16.34
N VAL A 54 2.22 -9.01 16.34
CA VAL A 54 1.80 -9.84 15.20
C VAL A 54 1.55 -8.97 13.96
N SER A 55 0.86 -7.84 14.11
CA SER A 55 0.61 -6.91 13.01
C SER A 55 1.90 -6.33 12.43
N SER A 56 2.88 -5.94 13.26
CA SER A 56 4.16 -5.39 12.79
C SER A 56 5.02 -6.41 12.02
N LEU A 57 4.86 -7.70 12.29
CA LEU A 57 5.55 -8.77 11.57
C LEU A 57 4.88 -9.05 10.22
N LEU A 58 3.54 -8.94 10.17
CA LEU A 58 2.76 -9.20 8.96
C LEU A 58 2.75 -8.04 7.97
N GLU A 59 2.79 -6.79 8.46
CA GLU A 59 2.81 -5.57 7.63
C GLU A 59 3.89 -5.59 6.53
N PRO A 60 5.19 -5.83 6.81
CA PRO A 60 6.21 -5.84 5.78
C PRO A 60 6.00 -6.98 4.77
N ILE A 61 5.49 -8.13 5.21
CA ILE A 61 5.17 -9.26 4.34
C ILE A 61 4.04 -8.88 3.39
N GLY A 62 2.96 -8.28 3.91
CA GLY A 62 1.83 -7.79 3.12
C GLY A 62 2.26 -6.73 2.10
N THR A 63 3.12 -5.79 2.52
CA THR A 63 3.66 -4.74 1.65
C THR A 63 4.48 -5.32 0.49
N VAL A 64 5.35 -6.30 0.76
CA VAL A 64 6.12 -6.99 -0.30
C VAL A 64 5.20 -7.71 -1.28
N ILE A 65 4.17 -8.40 -0.80
CA ILE A 65 3.19 -9.09 -1.66
C ILE A 65 2.45 -8.08 -2.55
N LEU A 66 2.00 -6.95 -2.01
CA LEU A 66 1.35 -5.88 -2.76
C LEU A 66 2.27 -5.28 -3.83
N LEU A 67 3.54 -5.02 -3.48
CA LEU A 67 4.54 -4.51 -4.43
C LEU A 67 4.81 -5.50 -5.57
N LEU A 68 4.96 -6.79 -5.27
CA LEU A 68 5.12 -7.81 -6.31
C LEU A 68 3.88 -7.89 -7.21
N GLY A 69 2.69 -7.80 -6.61
CA GLY A 69 1.42 -7.76 -7.32
C GLY A 69 1.34 -6.59 -8.30
N ILE A 70 1.73 -5.39 -7.87
CA ILE A 70 1.65 -4.20 -8.73
C ILE A 70 2.69 -4.22 -9.84
N VAL A 71 3.92 -4.64 -9.55
CA VAL A 71 4.97 -4.76 -10.56
C VAL A 71 4.55 -5.76 -11.64
N LYS A 72 3.97 -6.90 -11.23
CA LYS A 72 3.42 -7.89 -12.16
C LYS A 72 2.25 -7.32 -12.97
N TYR A 73 1.34 -6.58 -12.34
CA TYR A 73 0.22 -5.94 -13.02
C TYR A 73 0.69 -4.95 -14.10
N GLU A 74 1.65 -4.08 -13.76
CA GLU A 74 2.20 -3.10 -14.71
C GLU A 74 2.94 -3.78 -15.87
N TYR A 75 3.67 -4.85 -15.60
CA TYR A 75 4.33 -5.67 -16.64
C TYR A 75 3.31 -6.24 -17.64
N ILE A 76 2.22 -6.84 -17.15
CA ILE A 76 1.16 -7.39 -18.00
C ILE A 76 0.47 -6.28 -18.80
N LEU A 77 0.17 -5.14 -18.17
CA LEU A 77 -0.49 -4.01 -18.83
C LEU A 77 0.38 -3.42 -19.96
N LYS A 78 1.69 -3.31 -19.75
CA LYS A 78 2.65 -2.85 -20.77
C LYS A 78 2.72 -3.84 -21.93
N ASN A 79 2.86 -5.14 -21.65
CA ASN A 79 2.98 -6.16 -22.71
C ASN A 79 1.69 -6.34 -23.54
N LYS A 80 0.51 -6.19 -22.93
CA LYS A 80 -0.77 -6.22 -23.67
C LYS A 80 -0.86 -5.07 -24.68
N LYS A 81 -0.34 -3.88 -24.34
CA LYS A 81 -0.31 -2.72 -25.24
C LYS A 81 0.64 -2.92 -26.44
N VAL A 82 1.74 -3.65 -26.26
CA VAL A 82 2.69 -3.97 -27.33
C VAL A 82 2.07 -4.94 -28.33
N TYR A 83 1.51 -6.07 -27.85
CA TYR A 83 0.83 -7.04 -28.71
C TYR A 83 -0.35 -6.45 -29.48
N SER A 84 -1.12 -5.53 -28.87
CA SER A 84 -2.25 -4.89 -29.55
C SER A 84 -1.84 -3.91 -30.66
N LYS A 85 -0.60 -3.42 -30.67
CA LYS A 85 -0.07 -2.57 -31.75
C LYS A 85 0.49 -3.38 -32.92
N GLU A 86 0.94 -4.60 -32.67
CA GLU A 86 1.59 -5.46 -33.66
C GLU A 86 0.62 -6.36 -34.43
N ILE A 87 -0.66 -6.37 -34.07
CA ILE A 87 -1.69 -6.94 -34.93
C ILE A 87 -2.02 -5.87 -35.98
N PRO A 88 -1.49 -5.94 -37.22
CA PRO A 88 -2.12 -5.20 -38.31
C PRO A 88 -3.56 -5.67 -38.30
N VAL A 89 -4.47 -4.71 -38.15
CA VAL A 89 -5.90 -4.96 -38.22
C VAL A 89 -6.09 -5.77 -39.50
N LEU A 90 -6.45 -7.04 -39.37
CA LEU A 90 -6.92 -7.88 -40.47
C LEU A 90 -8.29 -7.33 -40.87
N THR A 91 -8.30 -6.08 -41.32
CA THR A 91 -9.43 -5.44 -41.94
C THR A 91 -9.35 -5.82 -43.40
N LYS A 92 -10.14 -6.85 -43.71
CA LYS A 92 -10.73 -7.25 -45.00
C LYS A 92 -10.16 -6.61 -46.26
#